data_AF-A0A2D4N9U5-F1
#
_entry.id   AF-A0A2D4N9U5-F1
#
_cell.length_a   1.000
_cell.length_b   1.000
_cell.length_c   1.000
_cell.angle_alpha   90.00
_cell.angle_beta   90.00
_cell.angle_gamma   90.00
#
_symmetry.space_group_name_H-M   'P 1'
#
loop_
_entity.id
_entity.type
_entity.pdbx_description
1 polymer ?
#
loop_
_entity_poly.entity_id
_entity_poly.type
_entity_poly.pdbx_seq_one_letter_code
_entity_poly.pdbx_strand_id
1 'polypeptide(L)'
;HSIVRSLLAKQDFDEVDMAKRFAEEYDKDPDRSYGGGVVTVFKKLLSPKCRDVFEPARQQFNGKGSYGNGGAMRVAGISLAYSDVQDVKKYAKLSAELTHANSLGYNGAILQALAVHYALHGESNRDKFLDHLIDQMEDVEADDKSVADAQM
;
A
#
# COMPACT_ATOMS: atom_id res chain seq x y z
N HIS A 1 1.37 8.06 -10.21
CA HIS A 1 0.27 7.80 -11.17
C HIS A 1 0.09 6.31 -11.49
N SER A 2 1.08 5.44 -11.23
CA SER A 2 1.03 4.00 -11.59
C SER A 2 -0.16 3.21 -11.02
N ILE A 3 -0.65 3.49 -9.80
CA ILE A 3 -1.84 2.82 -9.23
C ILE A 3 -3.06 3.07 -10.12
N VAL A 4 -3.39 4.34 -10.39
CA VAL A 4 -4.56 4.71 -11.20
C VAL A 4 -4.45 4.13 -12.62
N ARG A 5 -3.24 4.15 -13.22
CA ARG A 5 -3.03 3.55 -14.55
C ARG A 5 -3.25 2.03 -14.55
N SER A 6 -2.87 1.34 -13.48
CA SER A 6 -3.09 -0.10 -13.33
C SER A 6 -4.59 -0.41 -13.24
N LEU A 7 -5.29 0.26 -12.31
CA LEU A 7 -6.73 0.09 -12.11
C LEU A 7 -7.53 0.38 -13.39
N LEU A 8 -7.18 1.44 -14.14
CA LEU A 8 -7.84 1.74 -15.41
C LEU A 8 -7.56 0.70 -16.50
N ALA A 9 -6.35 0.16 -16.56
CA ALA A 9 -5.97 -0.81 -17.58
C ALA A 9 -6.55 -2.20 -17.32
N LYS A 10 -6.74 -2.55 -16.05
CA LYS A 10 -7.16 -3.88 -15.61
C LYS A 10 -8.64 -3.95 -15.24
N GLN A 11 -9.26 -2.80 -14.99
CA GLN A 11 -10.65 -2.68 -14.52
C GLN A 11 -10.94 -3.43 -13.21
N ASP A 12 -9.88 -3.87 -12.53
CA ASP A 12 -9.85 -4.54 -11.23
C ASP A 12 -8.41 -4.43 -10.70
N PHE A 13 -8.17 -4.92 -9.49
CA PHE A 13 -6.84 -4.99 -8.90
C PHE A 13 -6.05 -6.15 -9.50
N ASP A 14 -4.86 -5.85 -10.03
CA ASP A 14 -3.88 -6.82 -10.52
C ASP A 14 -2.51 -6.43 -9.96
N GLU A 15 -2.06 -7.17 -8.95
CA GLU A 15 -0.78 -6.91 -8.26
C GLU A 15 0.42 -7.00 -9.20
N VAL A 16 0.37 -7.85 -10.21
CA VAL A 16 1.48 -8.08 -11.14
C VAL A 16 1.64 -6.90 -12.07
N ASP A 17 0.53 -6.41 -12.64
CA ASP A 17 0.52 -5.21 -13.46
C ASP A 17 0.89 -3.96 -12.65
N MET A 18 0.37 -3.83 -11.44
CA MET A 18 0.70 -2.69 -10.58
C MET A 18 2.18 -2.67 -10.20
N ALA A 19 2.74 -3.82 -9.80
CA ALA A 19 4.17 -3.96 -9.48
C ALA A 19 5.06 -3.62 -10.68
N LYS A 20 4.71 -4.14 -11.87
CA LYS A 20 5.41 -3.84 -13.12
C LYS A 20 5.41 -2.34 -13.40
N ARG A 21 4.25 -1.67 -13.29
CA ARG A 21 4.15 -0.22 -13.51
C ARG A 21 4.89 0.62 -12.48
N PHE A 22 5.06 0.15 -11.24
CA PHE A 22 5.94 0.84 -10.29
C PHE A 22 7.39 0.77 -10.74
N ALA A 23 7.82 -0.40 -11.16
CA ALA A 23 9.20 -0.63 -11.54
C ALA A 23 9.56 0.07 -12.86
N GLU A 24 8.67 0.05 -13.86
CA GLU A 24 8.83 0.78 -15.13
C GLU A 24 8.80 2.30 -14.94
N GLU A 25 7.96 2.83 -14.05
CA GLU A 25 7.92 4.27 -13.75
C GLU A 25 9.23 4.72 -13.09
N TYR A 26 9.80 3.89 -12.20
CA TYR A 26 11.12 4.15 -11.62
C TYR A 26 12.24 4.11 -12.66
N ASP A 27 12.24 3.10 -13.54
CA ASP A 27 13.27 2.96 -14.59
C ASP A 27 13.26 4.15 -15.57
N LYS A 28 12.06 4.66 -15.88
CA LYS A 28 11.88 5.82 -16.76
C LYS A 28 12.42 7.13 -16.15
N ASP A 29 12.28 7.33 -14.84
CA ASP A 29 12.65 8.57 -14.15
C ASP A 29 13.16 8.28 -12.72
N PRO A 30 14.41 7.79 -12.59
CA PRO A 30 14.94 7.35 -11.29
C PRO A 30 15.30 8.53 -10.36
N ASP A 31 15.40 9.75 -10.89
CA ASP A 31 15.88 10.94 -10.16
C ASP A 31 14.80 11.63 -9.31
N ARG A 32 13.58 11.05 -9.25
CA ARG A 32 12.46 11.56 -8.43
C ARG A 32 12.62 11.35 -6.92
N SER A 33 13.85 11.17 -6.45
CA SER A 33 14.20 11.08 -5.03
C SER A 33 13.50 9.94 -4.27
N TYR A 34 13.43 8.75 -4.88
CA TYR A 34 12.93 7.56 -4.22
C TYR A 34 13.78 7.18 -3.01
N GLY A 35 13.15 6.71 -1.94
CA GLY A 35 13.87 6.20 -0.77
C GLY A 35 14.81 5.05 -1.14
N GLY A 36 16.06 5.07 -0.63
CA GLY A 36 17.09 4.11 -1.03
C GLY A 36 16.68 2.64 -0.90
N GLY A 37 15.86 2.33 0.12
CA GLY A 37 15.25 1.01 0.27
C GLY A 37 14.36 0.62 -0.91
N VAL A 38 13.39 1.44 -1.31
CA VAL A 38 12.42 1.02 -2.34
C VAL A 38 13.06 0.85 -3.73
N VAL A 39 14.20 1.48 -3.99
CA VAL A 39 14.97 1.29 -5.22
C VAL A 39 15.40 -0.17 -5.43
N THR A 40 15.78 -0.89 -4.37
CA THR A 40 16.15 -2.31 -4.50
C THR A 40 14.94 -3.19 -4.85
N VAL A 41 13.75 -2.82 -4.37
CA VAL A 41 12.49 -3.48 -4.71
C VAL A 41 12.21 -3.34 -6.20
N PHE A 42 12.27 -2.13 -6.75
CA PHE A 42 12.01 -1.89 -8.18
C PHE A 42 12.99 -2.64 -9.09
N LYS A 43 14.28 -2.64 -8.76
CA LYS A 43 15.29 -3.40 -9.51
C LYS A 43 15.01 -4.91 -9.51
N LYS A 44 14.53 -5.45 -8.39
CA LYS A 44 14.12 -6.87 -8.30
C LYS A 44 12.86 -7.17 -9.09
N LEU A 45 11.87 -6.26 -9.07
CA LEU A 45 10.63 -6.40 -9.85
C LEU A 45 10.86 -6.39 -11.37
N LEU A 46 11.86 -5.65 -11.87
CA LEU A 46 12.25 -5.68 -13.29
C LEU A 46 13.02 -6.94 -13.68
N SER A 47 13.49 -7.72 -12.71
CA SER A 47 14.24 -8.94 -13.00
C SER A 47 13.30 -10.01 -13.59
N PRO A 48 13.67 -10.68 -14.69
CA PRO A 48 12.90 -11.80 -15.23
C PRO A 48 12.85 -13.01 -14.29
N LYS A 49 13.62 -12.98 -13.19
CA LYS A 49 13.61 -14.00 -12.13
C LYS A 49 12.54 -13.76 -11.07
N CYS A 50 11.91 -12.59 -11.03
CA CYS A 50 10.84 -12.30 -10.08
C CYS A 50 9.58 -13.08 -10.47
N ARG A 51 9.19 -14.05 -9.64
CA ARG A 51 7.98 -14.86 -9.80
C ARG A 51 6.87 -14.43 -8.85
N ASP A 52 7.25 -13.94 -7.68
CA ASP A 52 6.38 -13.38 -6.66
C ASP A 52 6.67 -11.90 -6.52
N VAL A 53 5.70 -11.05 -6.87
CA VAL A 53 5.84 -9.59 -6.87
C VAL A 53 5.89 -8.98 -5.47
N PHE A 54 5.52 -9.73 -4.43
CA PHE A 54 5.60 -9.29 -3.03
C PHE A 54 6.93 -9.68 -2.37
N GLU A 55 7.62 -10.70 -2.88
CA GLU A 55 8.90 -11.18 -2.33
C GLU A 55 9.95 -10.06 -2.20
N PRO A 56 10.17 -9.19 -3.21
CA PRO A 56 11.16 -8.11 -3.09
C PRO A 56 10.95 -7.19 -1.89
N ALA A 57 9.70 -6.88 -1.55
CA ALA A 57 9.36 -6.05 -0.40
C ALA A 57 9.58 -6.78 0.93
N ARG A 58 9.25 -8.08 0.99
CA ARG A 58 9.48 -8.92 2.18
C ARG A 58 10.97 -9.05 2.52
N GLN A 59 11.84 -9.06 1.52
CA GLN A 59 13.30 -9.17 1.73
C GLN A 59 13.95 -7.88 2.27
N GLN A 60 13.22 -6.76 2.34
CA GLN A 60 13.75 -5.49 2.83
C GLN A 60 14.02 -5.53 4.33
N PHE A 61 15.01 -4.75 4.79
CA PHE A 61 15.33 -4.57 6.20
C PHE A 61 15.51 -5.90 6.97
N ASN A 62 16.33 -6.80 6.42
CA ASN A 62 16.59 -8.13 6.99
C ASN A 62 15.33 -8.98 7.18
N GLY A 63 14.37 -8.87 6.26
CA GLY A 63 13.12 -9.63 6.34
C GLY A 63 11.99 -8.91 7.09
N LYS A 64 12.26 -7.77 7.74
CA LYS A 64 11.25 -7.02 8.51
C LYS A 64 10.29 -6.22 7.63
N GLY A 65 10.67 -5.95 6.38
CA GLY A 65 9.91 -5.06 5.49
C GLY A 65 10.06 -3.57 5.84
N SER A 66 9.63 -2.69 4.93
CA SER A 66 9.66 -1.24 5.18
C SER A 66 8.42 -0.78 5.94
N TYR A 67 8.61 -0.02 7.02
CA TYR A 67 7.56 0.71 7.75
C TYR A 67 7.38 2.17 7.26
N GLY A 68 7.99 2.54 6.13
CA GLY A 68 7.86 3.89 5.57
C GLY A 68 6.44 4.21 5.10
N ASN A 69 6.16 5.49 4.86
CA ASN A 69 4.86 5.98 4.39
C ASN A 69 4.64 5.84 2.87
N GLY A 70 5.57 5.20 2.15
CA GLY A 70 5.54 5.16 0.69
C GLY A 70 4.36 4.38 0.11
N GLY A 71 3.81 3.43 0.87
CA GLY A 71 2.52 2.78 0.56
C GLY A 71 1.36 3.77 0.64
N ALA A 72 1.27 4.50 1.75
CA ALA A 72 0.20 5.45 2.03
C ALA A 72 0.18 6.65 1.06
N MET A 73 1.34 7.21 0.70
CA MET A 73 1.42 8.41 -0.15
C MET A 73 0.78 8.25 -1.54
N ARG A 74 0.51 7.03 -1.98
CA ARG A 74 -0.04 6.71 -3.31
C ARG A 74 -1.42 6.03 -3.27
N VAL A 75 -1.92 5.68 -2.09
CA VAL A 75 -3.04 4.73 -1.94
C VAL A 75 -4.41 5.30 -2.28
N ALA A 76 -4.57 6.63 -2.33
CA ALA A 76 -5.88 7.28 -2.50
C ALA A 76 -6.68 6.79 -3.73
N GLY A 77 -6.01 6.37 -4.81
CA GLY A 77 -6.65 5.81 -6.00
C GLY A 77 -7.45 4.52 -5.72
N ILE A 78 -7.10 3.76 -4.69
CA ILE A 78 -7.86 2.57 -4.26
C ILE A 78 -9.25 2.99 -3.77
N SER A 79 -9.33 3.96 -2.86
CA SER A 79 -10.60 4.44 -2.30
C SER A 79 -11.51 5.11 -3.32
N LEU A 80 -10.95 5.59 -4.44
CA LEU A 80 -11.72 6.12 -5.56
C LEU A 80 -12.27 5.02 -6.48
N ALA A 81 -11.63 3.85 -6.51
CA ALA A 81 -12.02 2.74 -7.38
C ALA A 81 -12.97 1.75 -6.69
N TYR A 82 -12.86 1.59 -5.36
CA TYR A 82 -13.64 0.64 -4.57
C TYR A 82 -14.54 1.36 -3.58
N SER A 83 -15.84 1.05 -3.64
CA SER A 83 -16.85 1.60 -2.73
C SER A 83 -17.08 0.75 -1.48
N ASP A 84 -16.73 -0.54 -1.51
CA ASP A 84 -16.85 -1.41 -0.33
C ASP A 84 -15.63 -1.24 0.58
N VAL A 85 -15.86 -1.04 1.89
CA VAL A 85 -14.79 -0.77 2.87
C VAL A 85 -13.83 -1.96 3.00
N GLN A 86 -14.30 -3.20 2.84
CA GLN A 86 -13.44 -4.39 2.91
C GLN A 86 -12.51 -4.45 1.70
N ASP A 87 -13.01 -4.12 0.50
CA ASP A 87 -12.19 -4.00 -0.70
C ASP A 87 -11.17 -2.87 -0.58
N VAL A 88 -11.54 -1.71 0.00
CA VAL A 88 -10.60 -0.62 0.28
C VAL A 88 -9.46 -1.11 1.18
N LYS A 89 -9.77 -1.78 2.30
CA LYS A 89 -8.73 -2.33 3.20
C LYS A 89 -7.85 -3.36 2.49
N LYS A 90 -8.47 -4.33 1.80
CA LYS A 90 -7.78 -5.42 1.09
C LYS A 90 -6.83 -4.88 0.02
N TYR A 91 -7.30 -4.01 -0.87
CA TYR A 91 -6.50 -3.53 -1.99
C TYR A 91 -5.53 -2.42 -1.57
N ALA A 92 -5.82 -1.66 -0.50
CA ALA A 92 -4.84 -0.78 0.11
C ALA A 92 -3.65 -1.59 0.64
N LYS A 93 -3.91 -2.66 1.41
CA LYS A 93 -2.88 -3.58 1.92
C LYS A 93 -2.04 -4.16 0.79
N LEU A 94 -2.68 -4.84 -0.18
CA LEU A 94 -1.97 -5.48 -1.29
C LEU A 94 -1.16 -4.46 -2.11
N SER A 95 -1.71 -3.28 -2.40
CA SER A 95 -0.97 -2.23 -3.14
C SER A 95 0.25 -1.70 -2.38
N ALA A 96 0.19 -1.68 -1.05
CA ALA A 96 1.27 -1.24 -0.18
C ALA A 96 2.36 -2.32 -0.08
N GLU A 97 1.95 -3.58 0.11
CA GLU A 97 2.83 -4.76 0.28
C GLU A 97 3.77 -4.99 -0.90
N LEU A 98 3.45 -4.49 -2.09
CA LEU A 98 4.37 -4.46 -3.24
C LEU A 98 5.71 -3.75 -2.95
N THR A 99 5.79 -2.94 -1.90
CA THR A 99 7.01 -2.21 -1.49
C THR A 99 7.20 -2.14 0.04
N HIS A 100 6.14 -2.30 0.82
CA HIS A 100 6.12 -2.13 2.29
C HIS A 100 5.48 -3.36 2.92
N ALA A 101 6.29 -4.37 3.26
CA ALA A 101 5.83 -5.63 3.83
C ALA A 101 5.76 -5.64 5.37
N ASN A 102 6.13 -4.53 6.03
CA ASN A 102 5.96 -4.36 7.47
C ASN A 102 4.54 -3.83 7.75
N SER A 103 3.88 -4.32 8.80
CA SER A 103 2.52 -3.91 9.14
C SER A 103 2.40 -2.42 9.40
N LEU A 104 3.39 -1.79 10.04
CA LEU A 104 3.37 -0.34 10.27
C LEU A 104 3.31 0.43 8.94
N GLY A 105 3.94 -0.12 7.89
CA GLY A 105 3.90 0.44 6.54
C GLY A 105 2.57 0.23 5.82
N TYR A 106 2.07 -1.02 5.75
CA TYR A 106 0.82 -1.30 5.03
C TYR A 106 -0.44 -0.90 5.81
N ASN A 107 -0.44 -0.96 7.14
CA ASN A 107 -1.55 -0.47 7.97
C ASN A 107 -1.66 1.06 7.88
N GLY A 108 -0.52 1.77 7.80
CA GLY A 108 -0.53 3.20 7.48
C GLY A 108 -1.16 3.51 6.12
N ALA A 109 -1.00 2.62 5.13
CA ALA A 109 -1.67 2.74 3.84
C ALA A 109 -3.17 2.44 3.92
N ILE A 110 -3.56 1.43 4.71
CA ILE A 110 -4.97 1.12 4.98
C ILE A 110 -5.66 2.31 5.66
N LEU A 111 -5.06 2.87 6.72
CA LEU A 111 -5.56 4.06 7.42
C LEU A 111 -5.76 5.23 6.46
N GLN A 112 -4.75 5.54 5.63
CA GLN A 112 -4.86 6.63 4.65
C GLN A 112 -5.97 6.36 3.61
N ALA A 113 -6.16 5.11 3.18
CA ALA A 113 -7.22 4.74 2.25
C ALA A 113 -8.62 4.87 2.90
N LEU A 114 -8.77 4.44 4.15
CA LEU A 114 -10.00 4.60 4.93
C LEU A 114 -10.35 6.07 5.15
N ALA A 115 -9.36 6.91 5.46
CA ALA A 115 -9.56 8.34 5.62
C ALA A 115 -10.11 8.99 4.34
N VAL A 116 -9.57 8.63 3.17
CA VAL A 116 -10.11 9.07 1.88
C VAL A 116 -11.52 8.52 1.65
N HIS A 117 -11.75 7.23 1.95
CA HIS A 117 -13.05 6.58 1.79
C HIS A 117 -14.15 7.30 2.60
N TYR A 118 -13.96 7.51 3.90
CA TYR A 118 -14.97 8.16 4.73
C TYR A 118 -15.18 9.65 4.37
N ALA A 119 -14.11 10.34 3.94
CA ALA A 119 -14.24 11.70 3.44
C ALA A 119 -15.10 11.77 2.16
N LEU A 120 -14.97 10.80 1.26
CA LEU A 120 -15.81 10.70 0.05
C LEU A 120 -17.28 10.39 0.35
N HIS A 121 -17.56 9.73 1.46
CA HIS A 121 -18.92 9.41 1.91
C HIS A 121 -19.57 10.54 2.73
N GLY A 122 -18.92 11.71 2.80
CA GLY A 122 -19.52 12.94 3.32
C GLY A 122 -19.52 13.05 4.84
N GLU A 123 -18.67 12.30 5.55
CA GLU A 123 -18.52 12.49 6.99
C GLU A 123 -17.83 13.84 7.27
N SER A 124 -18.63 14.81 7.72
CA SER A 124 -18.21 16.19 8.01
C SER A 124 -18.02 16.44 9.50
N ASN A 125 -18.49 15.53 10.35
CA ASN A 125 -18.26 15.57 11.78
C ASN A 125 -16.90 14.93 12.09
N ARG A 126 -15.97 15.73 12.60
CA ARG A 126 -14.61 15.30 12.96
C ARG A 126 -14.59 14.12 13.92
N ASP A 127 -15.45 14.12 14.94
CA ASP A 127 -15.39 13.12 15.99
C ASP A 127 -15.91 11.78 15.46
N LYS A 128 -17.00 11.77 14.69
CA LYS A 128 -17.47 10.56 13.96
C LYS A 128 -16.46 10.03 12.96
N PHE A 129 -15.79 10.93 12.24
CA PHE A 129 -14.72 10.54 11.31
C PHE A 129 -13.58 9.82 12.04
N LEU A 130 -13.18 10.33 13.21
CA LEU A 130 -12.15 9.69 14.03
C LEU A 130 -12.63 8.35 14.60
N ASP A 131 -13.85 8.28 15.13
CA ASP A 131 -14.43 7.03 15.64
C ASP A 131 -14.44 5.95 14.56
N HIS A 132 -14.88 6.26 13.34
CA HIS A 132 -14.85 5.33 12.22
C HIS A 132 -13.45 4.84 11.87
N LEU A 133 -12.43 5.70 11.97
CA LEU A 133 -11.04 5.28 11.71
C LEU A 133 -10.50 4.43 12.84
N ILE A 134 -10.77 4.78 14.10
CA ILE A 134 -10.34 4.02 15.27
C ILE A 134 -10.95 2.62 15.22
N ASP A 135 -12.28 2.52 15.04
CA ASP A 135 -13.00 1.24 14.96
C ASP A 135 -12.41 0.32 13.88
N GLN A 136 -12.11 0.87 12.70
CA GLN A 136 -11.52 0.07 11.62
C GLN A 136 -10.07 -0.33 11.90
N MET A 137 -9.29 0.52 12.56
CA MET A 137 -7.87 0.24 12.82
C MET A 137 -7.68 -0.74 13.98
N GLU A 138 -8.57 -0.75 14.97
CA GLU A 138 -8.59 -1.79 16.01
C GLU A 138 -8.67 -3.20 15.38
N ASP A 139 -9.56 -3.38 14.40
CA ASP A 139 -9.66 -4.65 13.65
C ASP A 139 -8.41 -4.94 12.80
N VAL A 140 -7.86 -3.92 12.12
CA VAL A 140 -6.72 -4.06 11.21
C VAL A 140 -5.42 -4.41 11.96
N GLU A 141 -5.26 -3.89 13.17
CA GLU A 141 -4.03 -4.03 13.97
C GLU A 141 -4.08 -5.19 14.97
N ALA A 142 -5.21 -5.90 15.05
CA ALA A 142 -5.40 -7.03 15.97
C ALA A 142 -4.66 -8.32 15.56
N ASP A 143 -4.13 -8.42 14.34
CA ASP A 143 -3.44 -9.63 13.90
C ASP A 143 -2.04 -9.81 14.53
N ASP A 144 -1.59 -11.06 14.70
CA ASP A 144 -0.32 -11.40 15.35
C ASP A 144 0.88 -10.69 14.71
N LYS A 145 0.84 -10.49 13.39
CA LYS A 145 1.91 -9.81 12.65
C LYS A 145 1.97 -8.33 13.01
N SER A 146 0.82 -7.68 13.12
CA SER A 146 0.71 -6.27 13.49
C SER A 146 1.19 -6.04 14.91
N VAL A 147 0.81 -6.90 15.84
CA VAL A 147 1.30 -6.89 17.23
C VAL A 147 2.82 -7.08 17.29
N ALA A 148 3.36 -8.07 16.57
CA ALA A 148 4.79 -8.34 16.57
C ALA A 148 5.60 -7.19 15.94
N ASP A 149 5.13 -6.65 14.81
CA ASP A 149 5.80 -5.56 14.10
C ASP A 149 5.80 -4.25 14.91
N ALA A 150 4.81 -4.01 15.77
CA ALA A 150 4.73 -2.84 16.66
C ALA A 150 5.67 -2.91 17.88
N GLN A 151 6.15 -4.09 18.24
CA GLN A 151 7.03 -4.32 19.41
C GLN A 151 8.54 -4.34 19.04
N MET A 152 8.87 -4.13 17.76
CA MET A 152 10.22 -4.25 17.20
C MET A 152 11.16 -3.06 17.42
#